data_AF-A0A919VZX9-F1
#
_entry.id   AF-A0A919VZX9-F1
#
_cell.length_a   1.000
_cell.length_b   1.000
_cell.length_c   1.000
_cell.angle_alpha   90.00
_cell.angle_beta   90.00
_cell.angle_gamma   90.00
#
_symmetry.space_group_name_H-M   'P 1'
#
loop_
_entity.id
_entity.type
_entity.pdbx_description
1 polymer ?
#
loop_
_entity_poly.entity_id
_entity_poly.type
_entity_poly.pdbx_seq_one_letter_code
_entity_poly.pdbx_strand_id
1 'polypeptide(L)'
;MKHFADRLAAADPLRVDLAALPDEAGEALAQEILMQASTMENETTTGRSRRRRGYVVALVTAGAIAVPGIAVAGVVAYQGMHSGVYGDGGEAVAGEEFLYTDAPEIVGVIRELTAEFPLPAGASYDRLLARYPMTERVLVQRTALGQQVQITAACAWYQDWLTGDAGRRATDQHTIDAVATWKYWVFAESGPTLPERIAAETRSGKDTTLKQYLAANCS
;
A
#
# COMPACT_ATOMS: atom_id res chain seq x y z
N MET A 1 -11.44 32.00 -11.75
CA MET A 1 -10.33 31.76 -10.79
C MET A 1 -10.69 32.08 -9.34
N LYS A 2 -11.34 33.21 -9.00
CA LYS A 2 -11.80 33.50 -7.61
C LYS A 2 -12.63 32.35 -6.99
N HIS A 3 -13.57 31.82 -7.75
CA HIS A 3 -14.48 30.76 -7.29
C HIS A 3 -13.81 29.42 -6.89
N PHE A 4 -12.59 29.15 -7.36
CA PHE A 4 -11.83 27.94 -7.01
C PHE A 4 -11.00 28.15 -5.74
N ALA A 5 -10.38 29.33 -5.60
CA ALA A 5 -9.70 29.73 -4.37
C ALA A 5 -10.66 29.78 -3.19
N ASP A 6 -11.89 30.25 -3.39
CA ASP A 6 -12.93 30.27 -2.36
C ASP A 6 -13.38 28.86 -1.94
N ARG A 7 -13.35 27.88 -2.86
CA ARG A 7 -13.69 26.47 -2.55
C ARG A 7 -12.54 25.74 -1.85
N LEU A 8 -11.29 26.00 -2.23
CA LEU A 8 -10.10 25.49 -1.52
C LEU A 8 -9.99 26.08 -0.11
N ALA A 9 -10.28 27.38 0.07
CA ALA A 9 -10.26 28.01 1.38
C ALA A 9 -11.40 27.56 2.31
N ALA A 10 -12.48 26.99 1.76
CA ALA A 10 -13.59 26.39 2.51
C ALA A 10 -13.36 24.91 2.86
N ALA A 11 -12.40 24.26 2.21
CA ALA A 11 -12.06 22.84 2.41
C ALA A 11 -10.76 22.65 3.21
N ASP A 12 -10.20 23.72 3.78
CA ASP A 12 -8.98 23.66 4.60
C ASP A 12 -9.28 22.98 5.95
N PRO A 13 -8.81 21.75 6.19
CA PRO A 13 -9.10 21.00 7.41
C PRO A 13 -8.44 21.59 8.66
N LEU A 14 -7.56 22.58 8.51
CA LEU A 14 -6.87 23.26 9.61
C LEU A 14 -7.63 24.49 10.12
N ARG A 15 -8.73 24.89 9.49
CA ARG A 15 -9.67 25.89 10.01
C ARG A 15 -10.72 25.26 10.91
N VAL A 16 -10.26 24.57 11.96
CA VAL A 16 -11.13 24.29 13.10
C VAL A 16 -11.20 25.59 13.91
N ASP A 17 -12.37 26.23 13.92
CA ASP A 17 -12.61 27.35 14.81
C ASP A 17 -12.67 26.81 16.25
N LEU A 18 -11.52 26.80 16.92
CA LEU A 18 -11.38 26.30 18.28
C LEU A 18 -12.28 27.07 19.27
N ALA A 19 -12.73 28.27 18.91
CA ALA A 19 -13.68 29.05 19.72
C ALA A 19 -15.14 28.59 19.57
N ALA A 20 -15.45 27.75 18.56
CA ALA A 20 -16.78 27.20 18.32
C ALA A 20 -16.95 25.77 18.88
N LEU A 21 -15.90 25.18 19.45
CA LEU A 21 -15.99 23.89 20.13
C LEU A 21 -16.77 24.05 21.44
N PRO A 22 -17.72 23.15 21.76
CA PRO A 22 -18.29 23.07 23.09
C PRO A 22 -17.19 22.92 24.14
N ASP A 23 -17.28 23.63 25.26
CA ASP A 23 -16.24 23.65 26.30
C ASP A 23 -15.84 22.22 26.73
N GLU A 24 -16.81 21.30 26.80
CA GLU A 24 -16.58 19.87 27.13
C GLU A 24 -15.69 19.14 26.11
N ALA A 25 -15.82 19.46 24.81
CA ALA A 25 -14.99 18.86 23.75
C ALA A 25 -13.57 19.47 23.74
N GLY A 26 -13.46 20.77 24.06
CA GLY A 26 -12.17 21.44 24.25
C GLY A 26 -11.39 20.89 25.44
N GLU A 27 -12.07 20.65 26.56
CA GLU A 27 -11.46 20.07 27.77
C GLU A 27 -10.99 18.64 27.53
N ALA A 28 -11.79 17.79 26.88
CA ALA A 28 -11.40 16.41 26.57
C ALA A 28 -10.14 16.35 25.68
N LEU A 29 -10.08 17.20 24.64
CA LEU A 29 -8.91 17.29 23.75
C LEU A 29 -7.67 17.81 24.48
N ALA A 30 -7.83 18.82 25.35
CA ALA A 30 -6.73 19.34 26.16
C ALA A 30 -6.21 18.30 27.16
N GLN A 31 -7.10 17.49 27.74
CA GLN A 31 -6.74 16.42 28.67
C GLN A 31 -5.96 15.31 27.96
N GLU A 32 -6.34 14.95 26.74
CA GLU A 32 -5.65 13.95 25.92
C GLU A 32 -4.22 14.40 25.56
N ILE A 33 -4.06 15.66 25.14
CA ILE A 33 -2.74 16.25 24.81
C ILE A 33 -1.82 16.26 26.05
N LEU A 34 -2.34 16.62 27.23
CA LEU A 34 -1.58 16.62 28.48
C LEU A 34 -1.19 15.20 28.93
N MET A 35 -2.06 14.21 28.71
CA MET A 35 -1.76 12.81 29.03
C MET A 35 -0.66 12.23 28.14
N GLN A 36 -0.65 12.59 26.85
CA GLN A 36 0.42 12.19 25.93
C GLN A 36 1.76 12.85 26.27
N ALA A 37 1.76 14.14 26.64
CA ALA A 37 2.98 14.85 27.04
C ALA A 37 3.62 14.26 28.32
N SER A 38 2.82 13.91 29.32
CA SER A 38 3.32 13.31 30.57
C SER A 38 3.86 11.89 30.42
N THR A 39 3.41 11.15 29.39
CA THR A 39 3.92 9.81 29.09
C THR A 39 5.34 9.86 28.49
N MET A 40 5.68 10.95 27.79
CA MET A 40 7.01 11.14 27.19
C MET A 40 8.09 11.64 28.18
N GLU A 41 7.72 12.29 29.28
CA GLU A 41 8.67 12.82 30.27
C GLU A 41 9.23 11.76 31.24
N ASN A 42 8.60 10.58 31.36
CA ASN A 42 9.02 9.57 32.34
C ASN A 42 10.15 8.62 31.89
N GLU A 43 10.67 8.74 30.67
CA GLU A 43 11.73 7.83 30.18
C GLU A 43 13.17 8.36 30.33
N THR A 44 13.41 9.58 30.85
CA THR A 44 14.77 10.18 30.81
C THR A 44 15.41 10.54 32.16
N THR A 45 15.00 9.93 33.29
CA THR A 45 15.70 10.20 34.56
C THR A 45 15.97 8.98 35.45
N THR A 46 17.11 8.30 35.26
CA THR A 46 17.79 7.62 36.38
C THR A 46 19.32 7.74 36.28
N GLY A 47 19.83 8.88 36.74
CA GLY A 47 21.25 9.09 37.02
C GLY A 47 21.60 8.91 38.51
N ARG A 48 22.36 7.86 38.82
CA ARG A 48 23.35 7.71 39.92
C ARG A 48 23.06 8.29 41.31
N SER A 49 22.87 7.40 42.30
CA SER A 49 23.58 7.48 43.59
C SER A 49 23.81 6.03 44.12
N ARG A 50 25.05 5.55 44.20
CA ARG A 50 26.06 5.69 45.25
C ARG A 50 26.05 4.50 46.24
N ARG A 51 26.83 3.48 45.85
CA ARG A 51 27.74 2.66 46.70
C ARG A 51 27.20 2.01 47.98
N ARG A 52 27.34 0.67 47.95
CA ARG A 52 27.59 -0.30 49.05
C ARG A 52 26.38 -1.00 49.65
N ARG A 53 26.31 -2.30 49.31
CA ARG A 53 25.65 -3.47 49.93
C ARG A 53 24.73 -4.11 48.90
N GLY A 54 24.90 -5.34 48.44
CA GLY A 54 25.82 -6.41 48.79
C GLY A 54 25.26 -7.69 48.18
N TYR A 55 25.92 -8.21 47.14
CA TYR A 55 26.17 -9.63 46.86
C TYR A 55 25.09 -10.73 47.04
N VAL A 56 23.78 -10.45 47.02
CA VAL A 56 22.75 -11.52 47.23
C VAL A 56 21.66 -11.61 46.14
N VAL A 57 21.74 -10.86 45.04
CA VAL A 57 20.81 -11.03 43.90
C VAL A 57 21.59 -11.25 42.62
N ALA A 58 22.46 -12.26 42.63
CA ALA A 58 23.29 -12.67 41.51
C ALA A 58 23.05 -14.15 41.18
N LEU A 59 21.79 -14.53 40.91
CA LEU A 59 21.46 -15.85 40.34
C LEU A 59 20.07 -15.96 39.69
N VAL A 60 19.38 -14.84 39.43
CA VAL A 60 18.13 -14.81 38.63
C VAL A 60 18.20 -13.82 37.45
N THR A 61 19.23 -12.97 37.40
CA THR A 61 19.45 -11.95 36.35
C THR A 61 20.64 -12.30 35.45
N ALA A 62 20.82 -13.57 35.12
CA ALA A 62 21.79 -14.03 34.11
C ALA A 62 21.12 -14.78 32.94
N GLY A 63 19.79 -14.67 32.81
CA GLY A 63 19.00 -15.31 31.75
C GLY A 63 18.03 -14.36 31.03
N ALA A 64 18.32 -13.05 31.01
CA ALA A 64 17.45 -12.05 30.39
C ALA A 64 18.21 -10.95 29.61
N ILE A 65 19.44 -11.24 29.15
CA ILE A 65 20.17 -10.36 28.21
C ILE A 65 20.66 -11.22 27.04
N ALA A 66 19.70 -11.79 26.32
CA ALA A 66 19.91 -12.44 25.03
C ALA A 66 18.57 -12.48 24.27
N VAL A 67 18.00 -11.30 24.01
CA VAL A 67 16.88 -11.12 23.07
C VAL A 67 17.23 -9.91 22.19
N PRO A 68 17.12 -10.03 20.85
CA PRO A 68 18.06 -9.46 19.90
C PRO A 68 17.79 -7.99 19.62
N GLY A 69 18.86 -7.21 19.49
CA GLY A 69 18.86 -5.84 18.96
C GLY A 69 18.54 -5.75 17.46
N ILE A 70 17.45 -6.40 17.02
CA ILE A 70 16.98 -6.40 15.62
C ILE A 70 15.60 -5.72 15.49
N ALA A 71 14.85 -5.51 16.58
CA ALA A 71 13.45 -5.09 16.47
C ALA A 71 13.21 -3.56 16.36
N VAL A 72 14.15 -2.70 16.74
CA VAL A 72 13.88 -1.24 16.81
C VAL A 72 13.98 -0.56 15.43
N ALA A 73 14.72 -1.13 14.49
CA ALA A 73 14.77 -0.60 13.12
C ALA A 73 13.44 -0.79 12.36
N GLY A 74 12.64 -1.81 12.71
CA GLY A 74 11.38 -2.12 12.02
C GLY A 74 10.22 -1.18 12.37
N VAL A 75 10.20 -0.62 13.60
CA VAL A 75 9.09 0.25 14.04
C VAL A 75 9.25 1.68 13.51
N VAL A 76 10.48 2.18 13.40
CA VAL A 76 10.76 3.53 12.84
C VAL A 76 10.61 3.54 11.32
N ALA A 77 10.97 2.43 10.66
CA ALA A 77 10.78 2.23 9.21
C ALA A 77 9.29 2.27 8.81
N TYR A 78 8.42 1.61 9.58
CA TYR A 78 6.99 1.53 9.26
C TYR A 78 6.30 2.91 9.24
N GLN A 79 6.77 3.89 10.02
CA GLN A 79 6.17 5.22 10.05
C GLN A 79 6.47 6.08 8.82
N GLY A 80 7.50 5.75 8.02
CA GLY A 80 7.91 6.60 6.89
C GLY A 80 7.04 6.50 5.64
N MET A 81 6.33 5.38 5.46
CA MET A 81 5.51 5.12 4.27
C MET A 81 4.09 5.69 4.38
N HIS A 82 3.53 5.67 5.59
CA HIS A 82 2.17 6.14 5.88
C HIS A 82 2.12 7.67 5.83
N SER A 83 1.22 8.23 5.01
CA SER A 83 1.09 9.68 4.87
C SER A 83 0.16 10.31 5.91
N GLY A 84 -0.71 9.52 6.53
CA GLY A 84 -1.82 10.02 7.36
C GLY A 84 -2.92 10.75 6.57
N VAL A 85 -2.81 10.80 5.25
CA VAL A 85 -3.84 11.36 4.36
C VAL A 85 -4.72 10.23 3.85
N TYR A 86 -6.04 10.38 3.99
CA TYR A 86 -7.03 9.38 3.57
C TYR A 86 -7.91 9.94 2.45
N GLY A 87 -8.31 9.07 1.52
CA GLY A 87 -9.20 9.46 0.43
C GLY A 87 -10.59 9.91 0.91
N ASP A 88 -11.11 10.99 0.34
CA ASP A 88 -12.38 11.62 0.71
C ASP A 88 -13.60 11.04 -0.02
N GLY A 89 -13.39 10.06 -0.90
CA GLY A 89 -14.43 9.38 -1.67
C GLY A 89 -14.47 9.75 -3.14
N GLY A 90 -13.56 10.60 -3.62
CA GLY A 90 -13.29 10.80 -5.05
C GLY A 90 -12.35 9.75 -5.66
N GLU A 91 -11.72 8.92 -4.82
CA GLU A 91 -10.70 7.94 -5.21
C GLU A 91 -11.25 6.52 -5.44
N ALA A 92 -10.34 5.57 -5.77
CA ALA A 92 -10.71 4.19 -6.06
C ALA A 92 -11.38 3.49 -4.86
N VAL A 93 -10.94 3.81 -3.63
CA VAL A 93 -11.55 3.30 -2.39
C VAL A 93 -11.60 4.43 -1.35
N ALA A 94 -12.81 4.77 -0.92
CA ALA A 94 -13.03 5.76 0.14
C ALA A 94 -12.44 5.29 1.47
N GLY A 95 -11.77 6.19 2.20
CA GLY A 95 -11.16 5.90 3.50
C GLY A 95 -9.86 5.09 3.44
N GLU A 96 -9.33 4.80 2.25
CA GLU A 96 -8.00 4.21 2.11
C GLU A 96 -6.91 5.28 2.23
N GLU A 97 -5.88 4.99 3.01
CA GLU A 97 -4.73 5.87 3.20
C GLU A 97 -3.86 5.94 1.94
N PHE A 98 -3.32 7.13 1.67
CA PHE A 98 -2.24 7.29 0.71
C PHE A 98 -0.88 6.90 1.33
N LEU A 99 -0.07 6.23 0.53
CA LEU A 99 1.27 5.78 0.86
C LEU A 99 2.30 6.56 0.04
N TYR A 100 3.45 6.85 0.63
CA TYR A 100 4.58 7.44 -0.07
C TYR A 100 5.33 6.38 -0.89
N THR A 101 5.43 6.58 -2.21
CA THR A 101 6.10 5.64 -3.13
C THR A 101 7.63 5.63 -3.04
N ASP A 102 8.23 6.66 -2.43
CA ASP A 102 9.68 6.79 -2.21
C ASP A 102 10.14 6.14 -0.91
N ALA A 103 9.21 5.70 -0.04
CA ALA A 103 9.54 5.00 1.19
C ALA A 103 10.06 3.58 0.90
N PRO A 104 11.23 3.15 1.45
CA PRO A 104 11.77 1.81 1.21
C PRO A 104 10.80 0.65 1.51
N GLU A 105 9.90 0.84 2.48
CA GLU A 105 8.92 -0.13 2.95
C GLU A 105 7.83 -0.42 1.90
N ILE A 106 7.64 0.46 0.90
CA ILE A 106 6.65 0.28 -0.17
C ILE A 106 6.90 -1.02 -0.96
N VAL A 107 8.16 -1.46 -1.03
CA VAL A 107 8.52 -2.72 -1.69
C VAL A 107 7.88 -3.91 -0.97
N GLY A 108 7.74 -3.85 0.36
CA GLY A 108 7.04 -4.85 1.16
C GLY A 108 5.56 -4.94 0.78
N VAL A 109 4.88 -3.79 0.70
CA VAL A 109 3.47 -3.71 0.26
C VAL A 109 3.28 -4.30 -1.13
N ILE A 110 4.17 -3.98 -2.08
CA ILE A 110 4.08 -4.52 -3.44
C ILE A 110 4.32 -6.02 -3.45
N ARG A 111 5.28 -6.54 -2.68
CA ARG A 111 5.51 -7.99 -2.57
C ARG A 111 4.30 -8.73 -2.02
N GLU A 112 3.61 -8.19 -1.02
CA GLU A 112 2.36 -8.76 -0.53
C GLU A 112 1.32 -8.83 -1.65
N LEU A 113 1.13 -7.73 -2.39
CA LEU A 113 0.19 -7.68 -3.51
C LEU A 113 0.56 -8.64 -4.64
N THR A 114 1.85 -8.88 -4.92
CA THR A 114 2.27 -9.85 -5.94
C THR A 114 1.87 -11.29 -5.62
N ALA A 115 1.64 -11.62 -4.35
CA ALA A 115 1.15 -12.94 -3.96
C ALA A 115 -0.34 -13.15 -4.33
N GLU A 116 -1.10 -12.07 -4.55
CA GLU A 116 -2.52 -12.15 -4.94
C GLU A 116 -2.70 -12.52 -6.44
N PHE A 117 -1.68 -12.30 -7.27
CA PHE A 117 -1.77 -12.47 -8.73
C PHE A 117 -0.69 -13.43 -9.25
N PRO A 118 -1.03 -14.67 -9.66
CA PRO A 118 -0.04 -15.61 -10.15
C PRO A 118 0.51 -15.17 -11.52
N LEU A 119 1.76 -15.56 -11.82
CA LEU A 119 2.40 -15.34 -13.11
C LEU A 119 2.49 -16.66 -13.91
N PRO A 120 2.55 -16.61 -15.25
CA PRO A 120 2.87 -17.78 -16.05
C PRO A 120 4.30 -18.27 -15.78
N ALA A 121 4.56 -19.54 -16.10
CA ALA A 121 5.86 -20.14 -15.85
C ALA A 121 6.99 -19.38 -16.57
N GLY A 122 8.00 -18.95 -15.81
CA GLY A 122 9.17 -18.22 -16.30
C GLY A 122 9.01 -16.69 -16.30
N ALA A 123 7.82 -16.16 -16.03
CA ALA A 123 7.63 -14.72 -15.81
C ALA A 123 8.03 -14.31 -14.38
N SER A 124 8.30 -13.01 -14.20
CA SER A 124 8.76 -12.44 -12.93
C SER A 124 8.20 -11.03 -12.71
N TYR A 125 8.03 -10.64 -11.45
CA TYR A 125 7.74 -9.27 -11.03
C TYR A 125 8.98 -8.38 -10.89
N ASP A 126 10.18 -8.86 -11.21
CA ASP A 126 11.44 -8.12 -10.97
C ASP A 126 11.44 -6.71 -11.58
N ARG A 127 10.92 -6.54 -12.79
CA ARG A 127 10.83 -5.22 -13.43
C ARG A 127 9.91 -4.27 -12.66
N LEU A 128 8.79 -4.78 -12.14
CA LEU A 128 7.87 -4.00 -11.31
C LEU A 128 8.52 -3.64 -9.98
N LEU A 129 9.12 -4.62 -9.31
CA LEU A 129 9.79 -4.43 -8.01
C LEU A 129 10.97 -3.47 -8.11
N ALA A 130 11.73 -3.50 -9.21
CA ALA A 130 12.86 -2.60 -9.46
C ALA A 130 12.46 -1.13 -9.64
N ARG A 131 11.17 -0.83 -9.86
CA ARG A 131 10.66 0.54 -9.92
C ARG A 131 10.59 1.20 -8.53
N TYR A 132 10.61 0.40 -7.47
CA TYR A 132 10.38 0.84 -6.12
C TYR A 132 11.60 0.65 -5.20
N PRO A 133 11.85 1.56 -4.24
CA PRO A 133 11.15 2.83 -4.07
C PRO A 133 11.34 3.77 -5.26
N MET A 134 10.33 4.58 -5.57
CA MET A 134 10.41 5.56 -6.65
C MET A 134 11.33 6.71 -6.24
N THR A 135 12.04 7.31 -7.21
CA THR A 135 12.90 8.48 -6.96
C THR A 135 12.07 9.73 -6.61
N GLU A 136 10.88 9.85 -7.20
CA GLU A 136 9.94 10.92 -6.92
C GLU A 136 8.94 10.50 -5.85
N ARG A 137 8.70 11.41 -4.90
CA ARG A 137 7.68 11.24 -3.87
C ARG A 137 6.29 11.45 -4.47
N VAL A 138 5.54 10.36 -4.57
CA VAL A 138 4.14 10.37 -5.02
C VAL A 138 3.28 9.69 -3.95
N LEU A 139 2.07 10.21 -3.77
CA LEU A 139 1.04 9.60 -2.92
C LEU A 139 0.23 8.60 -3.74
N VAL A 140 0.12 7.36 -3.25
CA VAL A 140 -0.63 6.30 -3.93
C VAL A 140 -1.42 5.46 -2.93
N GLN A 141 -2.63 5.07 -3.29
CA GLN A 141 -3.42 4.13 -2.49
C GLN A 141 -2.94 2.68 -2.72
N ARG A 142 -3.08 1.80 -1.72
CA ARG A 142 -2.74 0.37 -1.88
C ARG A 142 -3.58 -0.27 -2.99
N THR A 143 -4.84 0.12 -3.17
CA THR A 143 -5.67 -0.29 -4.32
C THR A 143 -5.01 0.03 -5.66
N ALA A 144 -4.47 1.24 -5.83
CA ALA A 144 -3.80 1.64 -7.06
C ALA A 144 -2.48 0.87 -7.29
N LEU A 145 -1.75 0.50 -6.23
CA LEU A 145 -0.62 -0.43 -6.33
C LEU A 145 -1.09 -1.83 -6.74
N GLY A 146 -2.20 -2.31 -6.18
CA GLY A 146 -2.83 -3.57 -6.55
C GLY A 146 -3.22 -3.61 -8.03
N GLN A 147 -3.73 -2.50 -8.58
CA GLN A 147 -3.99 -2.36 -10.01
C GLN A 147 -2.71 -2.46 -10.86
N GLN A 148 -1.59 -1.89 -10.43
CA GLN A 148 -0.33 -2.02 -11.17
C GLN A 148 0.19 -3.46 -11.19
N VAL A 149 0.09 -4.16 -10.05
CA VAL A 149 0.48 -5.57 -9.94
C VAL A 149 -0.41 -6.44 -10.83
N GLN A 150 -1.73 -6.26 -10.76
CA GLN A 150 -2.67 -7.04 -11.57
C GLN A 150 -2.45 -6.79 -13.08
N ILE A 151 -2.19 -5.54 -13.51
CA ILE A 151 -1.92 -5.21 -14.91
C ILE A 151 -0.64 -5.92 -15.36
N THR A 152 0.40 -5.89 -14.54
CA THR A 152 1.66 -6.59 -14.82
C THR A 152 1.44 -8.10 -15.01
N ALA A 153 0.64 -8.71 -14.13
CA ALA A 153 0.29 -10.13 -14.22
C ALA A 153 -0.54 -10.45 -15.46
N ALA A 154 -1.56 -9.64 -15.75
CA ALA A 154 -2.41 -9.80 -16.93
C ALA A 154 -1.59 -9.69 -18.22
N CYS A 155 -0.69 -8.69 -18.32
CA CYS A 155 0.25 -8.54 -19.43
C CYS A 155 1.09 -9.81 -19.64
N ALA A 156 1.63 -10.40 -18.56
CA ALA A 156 2.44 -11.61 -18.63
C ALA A 156 1.63 -12.80 -19.17
N TRP A 157 0.41 -13.03 -18.64
CA TRP A 157 -0.47 -14.10 -19.11
C TRP A 157 -0.92 -13.90 -20.56
N TYR A 158 -1.24 -12.67 -20.95
CA TYR A 158 -1.62 -12.35 -22.32
C TYR A 158 -0.47 -12.59 -23.30
N GLN A 159 0.75 -12.23 -22.92
CA GLN A 159 1.96 -12.51 -23.71
C GLN A 159 2.21 -14.02 -23.82
N ASP A 160 2.06 -14.78 -22.72
CA ASP A 160 2.27 -16.23 -22.69
C ASP A 160 1.26 -16.95 -23.60
N TRP A 161 -0.02 -16.61 -23.48
CA TRP A 161 -1.07 -17.15 -24.35
C TRP A 161 -0.79 -16.81 -25.83
N LEU A 162 -0.41 -15.56 -26.12
CA LEU A 162 -0.17 -15.13 -27.51
C LEU A 162 1.01 -15.86 -28.16
N THR A 163 2.08 -16.09 -27.41
CA THR A 163 3.32 -16.71 -27.91
C THR A 163 3.35 -18.24 -27.77
N GLY A 164 2.46 -18.81 -26.95
CA GLY A 164 2.32 -20.24 -26.73
C GLY A 164 1.73 -20.99 -27.93
N ASP A 165 2.00 -22.30 -27.98
CA ASP A 165 1.34 -23.22 -28.90
C ASP A 165 -0.13 -23.48 -28.49
N ALA A 166 -0.83 -24.32 -29.26
CA ALA A 166 -2.24 -24.63 -28.99
C ALA A 166 -2.46 -25.27 -27.60
N GLY A 167 -1.53 -26.11 -27.13
CA GLY A 167 -1.63 -26.76 -25.82
C GLY A 167 -1.45 -25.76 -24.69
N ARG A 168 -0.47 -24.86 -24.82
CA ARG A 168 -0.24 -23.78 -23.86
C ARG A 168 -1.40 -22.79 -23.82
N ARG A 169 -1.90 -22.35 -24.99
CA ARG A 169 -3.11 -21.51 -25.07
C ARG A 169 -4.32 -22.11 -24.38
N ALA A 170 -4.56 -23.41 -24.59
CA ALA A 170 -5.66 -24.11 -23.92
C ALA A 170 -5.46 -24.18 -22.40
N THR A 171 -4.21 -24.38 -21.97
CA THR A 171 -3.83 -24.36 -20.54
C THR A 171 -4.04 -22.98 -19.96
N ASP A 172 -3.58 -21.91 -20.60
CA ASP A 172 -3.61 -20.55 -20.04
C ASP A 172 -5.02 -19.94 -20.05
N GLN A 173 -5.92 -20.44 -20.92
CA GLN A 173 -7.26 -19.86 -21.12
C GLN A 173 -8.06 -19.71 -19.81
N HIS A 174 -7.94 -20.64 -18.86
CA HIS A 174 -8.63 -20.51 -17.57
C HIS A 174 -8.21 -19.26 -16.78
N THR A 175 -6.93 -18.88 -16.87
CA THR A 175 -6.43 -17.66 -16.24
C THR A 175 -6.85 -16.44 -17.02
N ILE A 176 -6.82 -16.49 -18.37
CA ILE A 176 -7.33 -15.41 -19.24
C ILE A 176 -8.79 -15.09 -18.90
N ASP A 177 -9.63 -16.12 -18.74
CA ASP A 177 -11.04 -15.98 -18.36
C ASP A 177 -11.21 -15.36 -16.96
N ALA A 178 -10.29 -15.66 -16.04
CA ALA A 178 -10.32 -15.16 -14.66
C ALA A 178 -9.80 -13.72 -14.49
N VAL A 179 -9.04 -13.17 -15.45
CA VAL A 179 -8.48 -11.81 -15.33
C VAL A 179 -9.58 -10.79 -15.06
N ALA A 180 -10.73 -10.88 -15.75
CA ALA A 180 -11.85 -9.96 -15.57
C ALA A 180 -12.44 -9.95 -14.16
N THR A 181 -12.22 -11.01 -13.37
CA THR A 181 -12.76 -11.14 -12.02
C THR A 181 -11.73 -10.79 -10.94
N TRP A 182 -10.53 -10.35 -11.32
CA TRP A 182 -9.51 -9.97 -10.35
C TRP A 182 -9.92 -8.71 -9.57
N LYS A 183 -9.55 -8.72 -8.29
CA LYS A 183 -10.03 -7.80 -7.25
C LYS A 183 -9.93 -6.31 -7.60
N TYR A 184 -8.88 -5.89 -8.30
CA TYR A 184 -8.61 -4.48 -8.55
C TYR A 184 -9.09 -3.99 -9.92
N TRP A 185 -9.76 -4.82 -10.73
CA TRP A 185 -10.43 -4.38 -11.95
C TRP A 185 -11.78 -3.76 -11.65
N VAL A 186 -11.76 -2.49 -11.28
CA VAL A 186 -12.98 -1.69 -11.08
C VAL A 186 -13.01 -0.62 -12.15
N PHE A 187 -13.78 -0.88 -13.22
CA PHE A 187 -14.04 0.10 -14.26
C PHE A 187 -15.50 0.52 -14.21
N ALA A 188 -15.74 1.84 -14.24
CA ALA A 188 -17.07 2.39 -14.42
C ALA A 188 -17.46 2.35 -15.91
N GLU A 189 -17.63 1.15 -16.47
CA GLU A 189 -18.04 0.95 -17.86
C GLU A 189 -19.44 0.35 -17.93
N SER A 190 -20.31 0.91 -18.78
CA SER A 190 -21.58 0.30 -19.15
C SER A 190 -21.35 -0.71 -20.28
N GLY A 191 -21.11 -1.97 -19.94
CA GLY A 191 -20.90 -3.05 -20.91
C GLY A 191 -19.80 -4.03 -20.49
N PRO A 192 -19.42 -4.98 -21.36
CA PRO A 192 -18.30 -5.87 -21.10
C PRO A 192 -17.00 -5.08 -20.98
N THR A 193 -16.32 -5.25 -19.86
CA THR A 193 -15.00 -4.71 -19.59
C THR A 193 -14.00 -5.20 -20.65
N LEU A 194 -12.92 -4.44 -20.85
CA LEU A 194 -11.87 -4.82 -21.79
C LEU A 194 -11.31 -6.25 -21.55
N PRO A 195 -11.02 -6.69 -20.31
CA PRO A 195 -10.64 -8.08 -20.02
C PRO A 195 -11.69 -9.12 -20.44
N GLU A 196 -12.99 -8.86 -20.25
CA GLU A 196 -14.06 -9.78 -20.67
C GLU A 196 -14.10 -9.94 -22.19
N ARG A 197 -13.88 -8.85 -22.94
CA ARG A 197 -13.79 -8.90 -24.40
C ARG A 197 -12.57 -9.71 -24.86
N ILE A 198 -11.42 -9.51 -24.21
CA ILE A 198 -10.21 -10.28 -24.48
C ILE A 198 -10.49 -11.77 -24.28
N ALA A 199 -11.04 -12.15 -23.13
CA ALA A 199 -11.37 -13.55 -22.82
C ALA A 199 -12.35 -14.16 -23.85
N ALA A 200 -13.39 -13.42 -24.25
CA ALA A 200 -14.32 -13.88 -25.27
C ALA A 200 -13.66 -14.09 -26.65
N GLU A 201 -12.75 -13.20 -27.06
CA GLU A 201 -12.02 -13.34 -28.32
C GLU A 201 -11.06 -14.54 -28.30
N THR A 202 -10.27 -14.70 -27.22
CA THR A 202 -9.26 -15.77 -27.15
C THR A 202 -9.90 -17.16 -27.16
N ARG A 203 -11.09 -17.34 -26.57
CA ARG A 203 -11.88 -18.58 -26.69
C ARG A 203 -12.22 -18.97 -28.14
N SER A 204 -12.33 -17.97 -29.02
CA SER A 204 -12.55 -18.18 -30.47
C SER A 204 -11.26 -18.21 -31.30
N GLY A 205 -10.09 -18.20 -30.64
CA GLY A 205 -8.79 -18.15 -31.29
C GLY A 205 -8.40 -16.79 -31.89
N LYS A 206 -9.16 -15.73 -31.59
CA LYS A 206 -8.86 -14.37 -32.03
C LYS A 206 -7.96 -13.67 -31.03
N ASP A 207 -7.09 -12.78 -31.50
CA ASP A 207 -6.10 -12.10 -30.67
C ASP A 207 -6.01 -10.58 -30.90
N THR A 208 -6.95 -10.00 -31.67
CA THR A 208 -6.90 -8.58 -32.06
C THR A 208 -6.99 -7.64 -30.86
N THR A 209 -8.00 -7.82 -29.99
CA THR A 209 -8.16 -6.97 -28.80
C THR A 209 -7.02 -7.18 -27.81
N LEU A 210 -6.55 -8.43 -27.66
CA LEU A 210 -5.40 -8.77 -26.81
C LEU A 210 -4.13 -8.04 -27.29
N LYS A 211 -3.81 -8.08 -28.58
CA LYS A 211 -2.66 -7.37 -29.16
C LYS A 211 -2.73 -5.86 -28.95
N GLN A 212 -3.92 -5.26 -29.14
CA GLN A 212 -4.13 -3.83 -28.89
C GLN A 212 -3.90 -3.48 -27.43
N TYR A 213 -4.42 -4.30 -26.51
CA TYR A 213 -4.21 -4.12 -25.08
C TYR A 213 -2.72 -4.19 -24.71
N LEU A 214 -2.01 -5.22 -25.19
CA LEU A 214 -0.57 -5.39 -24.95
C LEU A 214 0.23 -4.17 -25.45
N ALA A 215 -0.07 -3.70 -26.67
CA ALA A 215 0.63 -2.55 -27.25
C ALA A 215 0.40 -1.24 -26.46
N ALA A 216 -0.78 -1.07 -25.87
CA ALA A 216 -1.13 0.15 -25.12
C ALA A 216 -0.65 0.12 -23.67
N ASN A 217 -0.53 -1.05 -23.03
CA ASN A 217 -0.39 -1.16 -21.57
C ASN A 217 0.86 -1.92 -21.10
N CYS A 218 1.50 -2.73 -21.96
CA CYS A 218 2.46 -3.76 -21.51
C CYS A 218 3.91 -3.53 -21.98
N SER A 219 4.29 -2.29 -22.30
CA SER A 219 5.64 -1.91 -22.78
C SER A 219 6.64 -1.66 -21.67
#